data_AF-A0A4U3IMH6-F1
#
_entry.id   AF-A0A4U3IMH6-F1
#
_cell.length_a   1.000
_cell.length_b   1.000
_cell.length_c   1.000
_cell.angle_alpha   90.00
_cell.angle_beta   90.00
_cell.angle_gamma   90.00
#
_symmetry.space_group_name_H-M   'P 1'
#
loop_
_entity.id
_entity.type
_entity.pdbx_description
1 polymer ?
#
loop_
_entity_poly.entity_id
_entity_poly.type
_entity_poly.pdbx_seq_one_letter_code
_entity_poly.pdbx_strand_id
1 'polypeptide(L)'
;MSEGNCVTVSAIKATMAKYGNHPEGIYKKIIRSDEGFDITMRDGVKVFLTHEELGQAMDSAGFAGKGKVLRHAIFLYAASAKRAQNENNDGRAKQSFEAAMRTLNDGEHPGEALTRLGLKNHMRRGTVEELKNGAIGTLADSVHSVAVVDAHIDLWSIKRVLAGSTWEKAPDVLVLD
;
A
#
# COMPACT_ATOMS: atom_id res chain seq x y z
N MET A 1 -4.75 1.80 19.82
CA MET A 1 -5.40 0.81 18.93
C MET A 1 -4.45 0.58 17.79
N SER A 2 -3.82 -0.59 17.73
CA SER A 2 -2.90 -0.97 16.67
C SER A 2 -3.72 -1.29 15.42
N GLU A 3 -3.80 -0.34 14.49
CA GLU A 3 -4.39 -0.60 13.19
C GLU A 3 -3.48 -1.57 12.43
N GLY A 4 -3.81 -2.85 12.41
CA GLY A 4 -3.04 -3.92 11.74
C GLY A 4 -2.86 -3.67 10.23
N ASN A 5 -3.60 -2.72 9.66
CA ASN A 5 -3.48 -2.29 8.26
C ASN A 5 -2.42 -1.20 8.03
N CYS A 6 -1.68 -0.75 9.06
CA CYS A 6 -0.78 0.41 8.94
C CYS A 6 0.26 0.25 7.83
N VAL A 7 0.79 -0.96 7.61
CA VAL A 7 1.71 -1.31 6.53
C VAL A 7 1.06 -1.12 5.16
N THR A 8 -0.20 -1.53 5.01
CA THR A 8 -0.95 -1.37 3.75
C THR A 8 -1.29 0.10 3.50
N VAL A 9 -1.73 0.82 4.53
CA VAL A 9 -2.06 2.25 4.43
C VAL A 9 -0.83 3.09 4.11
N SER A 10 0.30 2.85 4.79
CA SER A 10 1.54 3.58 4.54
C SER A 10 2.06 3.35 3.13
N ALA A 11 2.04 2.11 2.66
CA ALA A 11 2.43 1.75 1.30
C ALA A 11 1.55 2.45 0.24
N ILE A 12 0.22 2.46 0.42
CA ILE A 12 -0.71 3.15 -0.48
C ILE A 12 -0.43 4.65 -0.51
N LYS A 13 -0.27 5.29 0.66
CA LYS A 13 0.02 6.73 0.75
C LYS A 13 1.36 7.09 0.07
N ALA A 14 2.43 6.35 0.35
CA ALA A 14 3.73 6.57 -0.28
C ALA A 14 3.67 6.38 -1.80
N THR A 15 2.96 5.34 -2.26
CA THR A 15 2.77 5.03 -3.68
C THR A 15 2.00 6.14 -4.40
N MET A 16 0.89 6.60 -3.82
CA MET A 16 0.08 7.69 -4.37
C MET A 16 0.84 9.02 -4.39
N ALA A 17 1.71 9.27 -3.41
CA ALA A 17 2.58 10.45 -3.41
C ALA A 17 3.65 10.38 -4.52
N LYS A 18 4.27 9.21 -4.72
CA LYS A 18 5.35 9.01 -5.71
C LYS A 18 4.83 9.06 -7.15
N TYR A 19 3.71 8.41 -7.43
CA TYR A 19 3.23 8.15 -8.80
C TYR A 19 1.94 8.89 -9.15
N GLY A 20 1.41 9.69 -8.21
CA GLY A 20 0.14 10.38 -8.33
C GLY A 20 -1.04 9.57 -7.80
N ASN A 21 -2.12 10.28 -7.48
CA ASN A 21 -3.28 9.70 -6.81
C ASN A 21 -4.17 8.85 -7.72
N HIS A 22 -3.95 8.80 -9.03
CA HIS A 22 -4.77 8.01 -9.96
C HIS A 22 -4.13 6.62 -10.19
N PRO A 23 -4.89 5.50 -10.17
CA PRO A 23 -4.33 4.16 -10.33
C PRO A 23 -3.55 3.96 -11.63
N GLU A 24 -3.91 4.66 -12.72
CA GLU A 24 -3.16 4.63 -13.99
C GLU A 24 -1.75 5.23 -13.90
N GLY A 25 -1.50 6.12 -12.93
CA GLY A 25 -0.15 6.58 -12.63
C GLY A 25 0.67 5.52 -11.89
N ILE A 26 0.02 4.59 -11.20
CA ILE A 26 0.65 3.61 -10.32
C ILE A 26 0.86 2.27 -11.03
N TYR A 27 -0.15 1.74 -11.72
CA TYR A 27 -0.04 0.47 -12.43
C TYR A 27 0.46 0.65 -13.86
N LYS A 28 1.09 -0.38 -14.41
CA LYS A 28 1.61 -0.36 -15.79
C LYS A 28 0.48 -0.31 -16.82
N LYS A 29 -0.63 -0.99 -16.56
CA LYS A 29 -1.82 -0.99 -17.41
C LYS A 29 -3.07 -1.34 -16.59
N ILE A 30 -4.17 -0.68 -16.89
CA ILE A 30 -5.50 -1.04 -16.40
C ILE A 30 -6.42 -1.11 -17.62
N ILE A 31 -7.12 -2.22 -17.81
CA ILE A 31 -8.16 -2.37 -18.83
C ILE A 31 -9.46 -2.66 -18.10
N ARG A 32 -10.47 -1.84 -18.34
CA ARG A 32 -11.82 -2.06 -17.80
C ARG A 32 -12.60 -3.00 -18.71
N SER A 33 -13.32 -3.95 -18.12
CA SER A 33 -14.33 -4.77 -18.78
C SER A 33 -15.68 -4.63 -18.07
N ASP A 34 -16.69 -5.34 -18.58
CA ASP A 34 -18.02 -5.39 -17.97
C ASP A 34 -17.99 -6.14 -16.62
N GLU A 35 -17.03 -7.04 -16.43
CA GLU A 35 -16.88 -7.87 -15.23
C GLU A 35 -15.93 -7.26 -14.19
N GLY A 36 -15.00 -6.40 -14.61
CA GLY A 36 -14.02 -5.82 -13.70
C GLY A 36 -12.87 -5.07 -14.36
N PHE A 37 -11.66 -5.30 -13.85
CA PHE A 37 -10.43 -4.63 -14.25
C PHE A 37 -9.28 -5.63 -14.40
N ASP A 38 -8.72 -5.73 -15.59
CA ASP A 38 -7.42 -6.36 -15.83
C ASP A 38 -6.31 -5.36 -15.49
N ILE A 39 -5.54 -5.67 -14.46
CA ILE A 39 -4.46 -4.82 -13.96
C ILE A 39 -3.13 -5.52 -14.23
N THR A 40 -2.23 -4.83 -14.93
CA THR A 40 -0.82 -5.19 -15.01
C THR A 40 -0.03 -4.29 -14.08
N MET A 41 0.58 -4.88 -13.06
CA MET A 41 1.43 -4.20 -12.09
C MET A 41 2.80 -3.83 -12.68
N ARG A 42 3.54 -2.93 -12.02
CA ARG A 42 4.85 -2.46 -12.51
C ARG A 42 5.91 -3.57 -12.50
N ASP A 43 5.86 -4.46 -11.51
CA ASP A 43 6.69 -5.67 -11.44
C ASP A 43 6.26 -6.79 -12.41
N GLY A 44 5.23 -6.57 -13.22
CA GLY A 44 4.77 -7.50 -14.25
C GLY A 44 3.70 -8.49 -13.81
N VAL A 45 3.34 -8.52 -12.52
CA VAL A 45 2.23 -9.35 -12.04
C VAL A 45 0.91 -8.88 -12.65
N LYS A 46 0.05 -9.83 -13.00
CA LYS A 46 -1.29 -9.54 -13.53
C LYS A 46 -2.34 -10.00 -12.53
N VAL A 47 -3.33 -9.15 -12.29
CA VAL A 47 -4.48 -9.48 -11.48
C VAL A 47 -5.75 -9.06 -12.21
N PHE A 48 -6.81 -9.83 -12.04
CA PHE A 48 -8.15 -9.46 -12.47
C PHE A 48 -8.99 -9.16 -11.22
N LEU A 49 -9.49 -7.94 -11.12
CA LEU A 49 -10.29 -7.46 -9.98
C LEU A 49 -11.74 -7.28 -10.44
N THR A 50 -12.68 -8.03 -9.85
CA THR A 50 -14.10 -7.91 -10.22
C THR A 50 -14.75 -6.65 -9.64
N HIS A 51 -15.87 -6.22 -10.21
CA HIS A 51 -16.68 -5.15 -9.60
C HIS A 51 -17.21 -5.53 -8.21
N GLU A 52 -17.52 -6.81 -7.99
CA GLU A 52 -17.96 -7.33 -6.69
C GLU A 52 -16.85 -7.22 -5.64
N GLU A 53 -15.62 -7.61 -5.98
CA GLU A 53 -14.46 -7.54 -5.08
C GLU A 53 -14.08 -6.10 -4.76
N LEU A 54 -14.18 -5.20 -5.75
CA LEU A 54 -14.02 -3.77 -5.50
C LEU A 54 -15.10 -3.25 -4.54
N GLY A 55 -16.34 -3.75 -4.65
CA GLY A 55 -17.42 -3.46 -3.69
C GLY A 55 -17.10 -3.94 -2.28
N GLN A 56 -16.67 -5.20 -2.12
CA GLN A 56 -16.26 -5.75 -0.82
C GLN A 56 -15.13 -4.93 -0.18
N ALA A 57 -14.15 -4.48 -0.98
CA ALA A 57 -13.08 -3.61 -0.53
C ALA A 57 -13.58 -2.22 -0.12
N MET A 58 -14.56 -1.64 -0.84
CA MET A 58 -15.18 -0.36 -0.46
C MET A 58 -15.84 -0.43 0.91
N ASP A 59 -16.49 -1.55 1.22
CA ASP A 59 -17.19 -1.74 2.50
C ASP A 59 -16.23 -2.07 3.65
N SER A 60 -15.10 -2.72 3.37
CA SER A 60 -14.25 -3.34 4.40
C SER A 60 -12.87 -2.72 4.58
N ALA A 61 -12.40 -1.84 3.67
CA ALA A 61 -11.04 -1.28 3.75
C ALA A 61 -10.79 -0.42 5.00
N GLY A 62 -11.85 0.14 5.61
CA GLY A 62 -11.73 0.95 6.82
C GLY A 62 -11.01 2.29 6.63
N PHE A 63 -10.85 2.76 5.37
CA PHE A 63 -10.16 4.01 5.09
C PHE A 63 -11.04 5.22 5.37
N ALA A 64 -10.54 6.14 6.19
CA ALA A 64 -11.17 7.45 6.40
C ALA A 64 -10.82 8.41 5.24
N GLY A 65 -11.82 9.10 4.70
CA GLY A 65 -11.63 10.06 3.62
C GLY A 65 -12.91 10.32 2.83
N LYS A 66 -12.82 11.12 1.76
CA LYS A 66 -13.93 11.39 0.83
C LYS A 66 -13.42 11.59 -0.59
N GLY A 67 -14.31 11.43 -1.57
CA GLY A 67 -14.06 11.80 -2.97
C GLY A 67 -13.19 10.81 -3.76
N LYS A 68 -12.61 11.30 -4.88
CA LYS A 68 -11.88 10.47 -5.85
C LYS A 68 -10.64 9.81 -5.26
N VAL A 69 -9.89 10.53 -4.43
CA VAL A 69 -8.66 10.02 -3.80
C VAL A 69 -8.94 8.78 -2.94
N LEU A 70 -10.01 8.82 -2.12
CA LEU A 70 -10.42 7.66 -1.34
C LEU A 70 -10.76 6.46 -2.23
N ARG A 71 -11.53 6.66 -3.31
CA ARG A 71 -11.87 5.58 -4.25
C ARG A 71 -10.64 4.98 -4.93
N HIS A 72 -9.65 5.80 -5.26
CA HIS A 72 -8.40 5.31 -5.83
C HIS A 72 -7.58 4.52 -4.80
N ALA A 73 -7.52 5.00 -3.55
CA ALA A 73 -6.86 4.26 -2.46
C ALA A 73 -7.52 2.90 -2.23
N ILE A 74 -8.86 2.84 -2.25
CA ILE A 74 -9.61 1.58 -2.15
C ILE A 74 -9.32 0.67 -3.34
N PHE A 75 -9.20 1.20 -4.55
CA PHE A 75 -8.82 0.41 -5.73
C PHE A 75 -7.42 -0.22 -5.55
N LEU A 76 -6.46 0.53 -5.03
CA LEU A 76 -5.10 0.01 -4.73
C LEU A 76 -5.14 -1.08 -3.64
N TYR A 77 -5.94 -0.86 -2.59
CA TYR A 77 -6.18 -1.86 -1.55
C TYR A 77 -6.79 -3.15 -2.11
N ALA A 78 -7.81 -3.03 -2.95
CA ALA A 78 -8.49 -4.16 -3.57
C ALA A 78 -7.55 -4.96 -4.49
N ALA A 79 -6.75 -4.28 -5.30
CA ALA A 79 -5.75 -4.93 -6.16
C ALA A 79 -4.65 -5.63 -5.33
N SER A 80 -4.22 -5.03 -4.21
CA SER A 80 -3.32 -5.66 -3.24
C SER A 80 -3.94 -6.94 -2.64
N ALA A 81 -5.20 -6.89 -2.22
CA ALA A 81 -5.92 -8.05 -1.69
C ALA A 81 -6.09 -9.14 -2.75
N LYS A 82 -6.39 -8.78 -4.00
CA LYS A 82 -6.48 -9.74 -5.10
C LYS A 82 -5.13 -10.43 -5.35
N ARG A 83 -4.02 -9.69 -5.31
CA ARG A 83 -2.69 -10.31 -5.41
C ARG A 83 -2.42 -11.24 -4.24
N ALA A 84 -2.72 -10.82 -3.00
CA ALA A 84 -2.60 -11.66 -1.82
C ALA A 84 -3.42 -12.95 -1.95
N GLN A 85 -4.64 -12.88 -2.49
CA GLN A 85 -5.48 -14.04 -2.77
C GLN A 85 -4.80 -15.01 -3.75
N ASN A 86 -4.32 -14.48 -4.89
CA ASN A 86 -3.68 -15.27 -5.95
C ASN A 86 -2.38 -15.94 -5.48
N GLU A 87 -1.60 -15.23 -4.66
CA GLU A 87 -0.32 -15.71 -4.11
C GLU A 87 -0.50 -16.51 -2.80
N ASN A 88 -1.74 -16.66 -2.33
CA ASN A 88 -2.10 -17.33 -1.08
C ASN A 88 -1.34 -16.81 0.16
N ASN A 89 -1.33 -15.49 0.35
CA ASN A 89 -0.77 -14.81 1.54
C ASN A 89 -1.17 -15.53 2.83
N ASP A 90 -0.21 -15.69 3.74
CA ASP A 90 -0.33 -16.41 5.03
C ASP A 90 -0.90 -17.83 4.93
N GLY A 91 -0.83 -18.46 3.76
CA GLY A 91 -1.36 -19.80 3.52
C GLY A 91 -2.89 -19.89 3.48
N ARG A 92 -3.61 -18.79 3.73
CA ARG A 92 -5.07 -18.76 3.89
C ARG A 92 -5.80 -17.78 2.95
N ALA A 93 -5.10 -16.85 2.30
CA ALA A 93 -5.74 -15.84 1.45
C ALA A 93 -6.51 -16.43 0.25
N LYS A 94 -6.10 -17.59 -0.28
CA LYS A 94 -6.79 -18.20 -1.44
C LYS A 94 -8.22 -18.65 -1.16
N GLN A 95 -8.63 -18.73 0.10
CA GLN A 95 -9.96 -19.21 0.50
C GLN A 95 -11.08 -18.33 -0.05
N SER A 96 -10.90 -17.00 0.00
CA SER A 96 -11.85 -16.01 -0.53
C SER A 96 -11.17 -14.64 -0.62
N PHE A 97 -11.78 -13.72 -1.37
CA PHE A 97 -11.30 -12.33 -1.40
C PHE A 97 -11.37 -11.69 -0.01
N GLU A 98 -12.42 -11.98 0.77
CA GLU A 98 -12.52 -11.55 2.16
C GLU A 98 -11.38 -12.09 3.03
N ALA A 99 -11.03 -13.38 2.88
CA ALA A 99 -9.90 -13.97 3.61
C ALA A 99 -8.58 -13.26 3.26
N ALA A 100 -8.39 -12.89 1.98
CA ALA A 100 -7.25 -12.13 1.52
C ALA A 100 -7.23 -10.68 2.03
N MET A 101 -8.39 -10.00 2.14
CA MET A 101 -8.44 -8.68 2.79
C MET A 101 -8.04 -8.76 4.27
N ARG A 102 -8.45 -9.84 4.96
CA ARG A 102 -8.07 -10.06 6.36
C ARG A 102 -6.57 -10.30 6.53
N THR A 103 -5.90 -10.99 5.60
CA THR A 103 -4.44 -11.20 5.69
C THR A 103 -3.68 -9.88 5.67
N LEU A 104 -4.14 -8.89 4.90
CA LEU A 104 -3.50 -7.56 4.84
C LEU A 104 -3.45 -6.80 6.18
N ASN A 105 -4.13 -7.32 7.21
CA ASN A 105 -4.25 -6.71 8.54
C ASN A 105 -3.49 -7.51 9.63
N ASP A 106 -2.80 -8.60 9.28
CA ASP A 106 -2.20 -9.56 10.24
C ASP A 106 -0.70 -9.29 10.49
N GLY A 107 -0.33 -8.04 10.81
CA GLY A 107 1.04 -7.76 11.26
C GLY A 107 2.11 -8.00 10.18
N GLU A 108 1.84 -7.48 8.99
CA GLU A 108 2.65 -7.59 7.78
C GLU A 108 4.10 -7.12 7.95
N HIS A 109 5.03 -7.78 7.25
CA HIS A 109 6.43 -7.39 7.26
C HIS A 109 6.69 -6.14 6.40
N PRO A 110 7.70 -5.33 6.74
CA PRO A 110 8.08 -4.17 5.95
C PRO A 110 8.35 -4.53 4.49
N GLY A 111 7.65 -3.87 3.56
CA GLY A 111 7.79 -4.06 2.11
C GLY A 111 6.81 -5.05 1.47
N GLU A 112 6.08 -5.84 2.25
CA GLU A 112 5.07 -6.77 1.70
C GLU A 112 3.94 -6.01 1.00
N ALA A 113 3.42 -4.95 1.62
CA ALA A 113 2.37 -4.14 1.00
C ALA A 113 2.85 -3.42 -0.28
N LEU A 114 4.08 -2.89 -0.30
CA LEU A 114 4.65 -2.28 -1.52
C LEU A 114 4.83 -3.34 -2.63
N THR A 115 5.25 -4.55 -2.26
CA THR A 115 5.30 -5.69 -3.18
C THR A 115 3.92 -5.98 -3.73
N ARG A 116 2.88 -6.09 -2.90
CA ARG A 116 1.51 -6.35 -3.38
C ARG A 116 0.92 -5.24 -4.25
N LEU A 117 1.39 -4.00 -4.08
CA LEU A 117 1.09 -2.88 -4.98
C LEU A 117 1.85 -2.94 -6.31
N GLY A 118 2.70 -3.95 -6.51
CA GLY A 118 3.43 -4.15 -7.76
C GLY A 118 4.80 -3.48 -7.81
N LEU A 119 5.36 -3.10 -6.67
CA LEU A 119 6.57 -2.27 -6.61
C LEU A 119 7.84 -3.05 -6.23
N LYS A 120 7.84 -4.38 -6.30
CA LYS A 120 8.97 -5.23 -5.91
C LYS A 120 10.31 -4.79 -6.53
N ASN A 121 10.29 -4.34 -7.79
CA ASN A 121 11.47 -3.87 -8.54
C ASN A 121 11.57 -2.33 -8.62
N HIS A 122 10.75 -1.62 -7.84
CA HIS A 122 10.64 -0.16 -7.79
C HIS A 122 10.72 0.36 -6.34
N MET A 123 11.28 -0.45 -5.47
CA MET A 123 11.57 -0.13 -4.09
C MET A 123 12.90 -0.76 -3.71
N ARG A 124 13.58 -0.16 -2.74
CA ARG A 124 14.81 -0.67 -2.17
C ARG A 124 14.94 -0.32 -0.71
N ARG A 125 15.83 -1.02 -0.01
CA ARG A 125 16.30 -0.53 1.29
C ARG A 125 17.01 0.81 1.10
N GLY A 126 16.70 1.75 1.98
CA GLY A 126 17.31 3.09 1.98
C GLY A 126 17.71 3.49 3.39
N THR A 127 17.87 4.79 3.58
CA THR A 127 18.25 5.41 4.84
C THR A 127 17.24 6.48 5.25
N VAL A 128 17.13 6.72 6.55
CA VAL A 128 16.31 7.84 7.08
C VAL A 128 16.76 9.17 6.49
N GLU A 129 18.06 9.32 6.23
CA GLU A 129 18.62 10.55 5.67
C GLU A 129 18.15 10.81 4.23
N GLU A 130 18.02 9.78 3.39
CA GLU A 130 17.41 9.93 2.06
C GLU A 130 15.97 10.44 2.15
N LEU A 131 15.18 9.90 3.08
CA LEU A 131 13.80 10.33 3.31
C LEU A 131 13.72 11.75 3.86
N LYS A 132 14.67 12.16 4.72
CA LYS A 132 14.81 13.56 5.19
C LYS A 132 15.17 14.51 4.04
N ASN A 133 15.90 14.03 3.05
CA ASN A 133 16.28 14.78 1.85
C ASN A 133 15.23 14.71 0.73
N GLY A 134 14.00 14.27 1.03
CA GLY A 134 12.86 14.35 0.13
C GLY A 134 12.56 13.08 -0.66
N ALA A 135 13.31 11.99 -0.45
CA ALA A 135 12.89 10.70 -0.99
C ALA A 135 11.53 10.28 -0.38
N ILE A 136 10.74 9.56 -1.18
CA ILE A 136 9.43 9.04 -0.77
C ILE A 136 9.57 7.57 -0.43
N GLY A 137 8.91 7.13 0.64
CA GLY A 137 9.04 5.75 1.09
C GLY A 137 8.21 5.43 2.32
N THR A 138 8.61 4.35 3.00
CA THR A 138 8.00 3.92 4.25
C THR A 138 9.06 3.67 5.31
N LEU A 139 8.72 4.01 6.56
CA LEU A 139 9.44 3.57 7.75
C LEU A 139 8.60 2.53 8.47
N ALA A 140 9.25 1.56 9.11
CA ALA A 140 8.57 0.61 9.98
C ALA A 140 9.41 0.24 11.20
N ASP A 141 8.73 -0.04 12.31
CA ASP A 141 9.25 -0.74 13.48
C ASP A 141 8.49 -2.06 13.69
N SER A 142 8.65 -2.70 14.86
CA SER A 142 7.99 -3.98 15.16
C SER A 142 6.47 -3.89 15.35
N VAL A 143 5.89 -2.70 15.33
CA VAL A 143 4.48 -2.45 15.66
C VAL A 143 3.77 -1.60 14.60
N HIS A 144 4.47 -0.67 13.96
CA HIS A 144 3.90 0.36 13.11
C HIS A 144 4.68 0.57 11.82
N SER A 145 3.95 1.02 10.79
CA SER A 145 4.53 1.56 9.57
C SER A 145 3.91 2.91 9.23
N VAL A 146 4.74 3.82 8.72
CA VAL A 146 4.33 5.17 8.30
C VAL A 146 4.85 5.47 6.90
N ALA A 147 4.08 6.24 6.14
CA ALA A 147 4.53 6.79 4.88
C ALA A 147 5.41 8.01 5.17
N VAL A 148 6.45 8.22 4.36
CA VAL A 148 7.25 9.44 4.37
C VAL A 148 7.16 10.12 3.02
N VAL A 149 6.72 11.38 3.03
CA VAL A 149 6.53 12.22 1.86
C VAL A 149 7.04 13.63 2.19
N ASP A 150 7.91 14.18 1.34
CA ASP A 150 8.52 15.50 1.51
C ASP A 150 9.14 15.70 2.91
N ALA A 151 9.90 14.72 3.40
CA ALA A 151 10.52 14.72 4.73
C ALA A 151 9.52 14.73 5.92
N HIS A 152 8.25 14.40 5.69
CA HIS A 152 7.25 14.28 6.73
C HIS A 152 6.69 12.86 6.82
N ILE A 153 6.57 12.36 8.05
CA ILE A 153 5.85 11.14 8.36
C ILE A 153 4.34 11.41 8.40
N ASP A 154 3.55 10.48 7.88
CA ASP A 154 2.10 10.42 8.11
C ASP A 154 1.80 9.41 9.22
N LEU A 155 1.47 9.92 10.40
CA LEU A 155 0.99 9.15 11.55
C LEU A 155 -0.52 9.25 11.61
N TRP A 156 -1.22 8.33 10.94
CA TRP A 156 -2.69 8.28 10.95
C TRP A 156 -3.35 9.62 10.57
N SER A 157 -2.92 10.19 9.45
CA SER A 157 -3.37 11.51 8.92
C SER A 157 -2.85 12.72 9.68
N ILE A 158 -1.97 12.53 10.68
CA ILE A 158 -1.21 13.60 11.30
C ILE A 158 0.15 13.68 10.62
N LYS A 159 0.37 14.75 9.86
CA LYS A 159 1.66 15.04 9.22
C LYS A 159 2.63 15.58 10.28
N ARG A 160 3.80 14.96 10.42
CA ARG A 160 4.88 15.44 11.30
C ARG A 160 6.21 15.46 10.57
N VAL A 161 7.09 16.40 10.91
CA VAL A 161 8.45 16.43 10.39
C VAL A 161 9.19 15.17 10.85
N LEU A 162 9.89 14.48 9.94
CA LEU A 162 10.70 13.31 10.27
C LEU A 162 11.90 13.68 11.14
N ALA A 163 12.53 14.82 10.85
CA ALA A 163 13.68 15.31 11.58
C ALA A 163 13.37 15.52 13.07
N GLY A 164 14.20 14.96 13.95
CA GLY A 164 14.04 15.04 15.40
C GLY A 164 12.91 14.19 15.98
N SER A 165 12.26 13.35 15.16
CA SER A 165 11.22 12.41 15.62
C SER A 165 11.82 11.07 16.08
N THR A 166 11.03 10.28 16.78
CA THR A 166 11.43 8.91 17.18
C THR A 166 11.64 7.98 15.97
N TRP A 167 11.06 8.32 14.81
CA TRP A 167 11.16 7.54 13.57
C TRP A 167 12.53 7.64 12.90
N GLU A 168 13.42 8.53 13.36
CA GLU A 168 14.81 8.54 12.88
C GLU A 168 15.59 7.25 13.23
N LYS A 169 15.06 6.47 14.17
CA LYS A 169 15.66 5.19 14.61
C LYS A 169 14.91 3.98 14.07
N ALA A 170 14.00 4.17 13.10
CA ALA A 170 13.22 3.07 12.54
C ALA A 170 14.16 2.02 11.92
N PRO A 171 14.03 0.73 12.30
CA PRO A 171 14.91 -0.32 11.82
C PRO A 171 14.73 -0.62 10.33
N ASP A 172 13.52 -0.42 9.80
CA ASP A 172 13.21 -0.72 8.41
C ASP A 172 12.87 0.55 7.64
N VAL A 173 13.67 0.78 6.61
CA VAL A 173 13.56 1.95 5.72
C VAL A 173 13.49 1.46 4.29
N LEU A 174 12.37 1.77 3.62
CA LEU A 174 12.19 1.52 2.20
C LEU A 174 11.99 2.84 1.47
N VAL A 175 12.68 2.98 0.34
CA VAL A 175 12.57 4.13 -0.56
C VAL A 175 12.00 3.66 -1.89
N LEU A 176 11.13 4.47 -2.49
CA LEU A 176 10.58 4.25 -3.82
C LEU A 176 11.45 4.92 -4.90
N ASP A 177 11.83 4.14 -5.91
CA ASP A 177 12.68 4.57 -7.02
C ASP A 177 11.91 5.35 -8.09
#